data_AF-A0AAV5V0C8-F1
#
_entry.id   AF-A0AAV5V0C8-F1
#
_cell.length_a   1.000
_cell.length_b   1.000
_cell.length_c   1.000
_cell.angle_alpha   90.00
_cell.angle_beta   90.00
_cell.angle_gamma   90.00
#
_symmetry.space_group_name_H-M   'P 1'
#
loop_
_entity.id
_entity.type
_entity.pdbx_description
1 polymer ?
#
loop_
_entity_poly.entity_id
_entity_poly.type
_entity_poly.pdbx_seq_one_letter_code
_entity_poly.pdbx_strand_id
1 'polypeptide(L)'
;ETLSSATDECYRHSSISERAIRSFRNLDETKFAVLTNNSFESTLLTIGVGNDVYAEKSFREAQPNTKFFAADPISQINKKLYSNLGQFFAVAVGNETKKSSASVLKNGYYRSESILHLDFYVLIKYLMKVDRIDHLWLDGEGAEYGMFPMFSRNGMFEIEKIVICQVNMEVHNPDEHQKQQFRDFMNMLINEKRYIL
;
A
#
# COMPACT_ATOMS: atom_id res chain seq x y z
N GLU A 1 -23.50 -4.09 -9.99
CA GLU A 1 -22.24 -3.82 -10.70
C GLU A 1 -21.25 -4.89 -10.26
N THR A 2 -20.84 -5.77 -11.17
CA THR A 2 -20.16 -7.04 -10.85
C THR A 2 -18.65 -6.93 -10.99
N LEU A 3 -17.94 -7.68 -10.13
CA LEU A 3 -16.50 -7.97 -9.99
C LEU A 3 -15.58 -7.80 -11.22
N SER A 4 -16.06 -7.97 -12.45
CA SER A 4 -15.21 -7.77 -13.64
C SER A 4 -14.80 -6.29 -13.76
N SER A 5 -15.63 -5.33 -13.33
CA SER A 5 -15.38 -3.92 -13.63
C SER A 5 -14.08 -3.37 -13.05
N ALA A 6 -13.70 -3.75 -11.81
CA ALA A 6 -12.50 -3.23 -11.13
C ALA A 6 -11.21 -3.82 -11.71
N THR A 7 -11.17 -5.14 -11.91
CA THR A 7 -10.05 -5.82 -12.55
C THR A 7 -9.93 -5.38 -14.02
N ASP A 8 -11.04 -5.28 -14.76
CA ASP A 8 -11.08 -4.77 -16.13
C ASP A 8 -10.64 -3.29 -16.20
N GLU A 9 -10.92 -2.49 -15.17
CA GLU A 9 -10.43 -1.11 -15.06
C GLU A 9 -8.90 -1.08 -14.93
N CYS A 10 -8.34 -1.90 -14.06
CA CYS A 10 -6.88 -2.03 -13.91
C CYS A 10 -6.22 -2.50 -15.22
N TYR A 11 -6.80 -3.47 -15.93
CA TYR A 11 -6.28 -3.93 -17.24
C TYR A 11 -6.42 -2.89 -18.34
N ARG A 12 -7.50 -2.09 -18.37
CA ARG A 12 -7.63 -1.01 -19.36
C ARG A 12 -6.56 0.07 -19.21
N HIS A 13 -6.09 0.30 -17.98
CA HIS A 13 -5.11 1.35 -17.68
C HIS A 13 -3.66 0.84 -17.71
N SER A 14 -3.45 -0.48 -17.65
CA SER A 14 -2.13 -1.09 -17.71
C SER A 14 -1.90 -1.80 -19.04
N SER A 15 -0.92 -1.34 -19.82
CA SER A 15 -0.42 -2.13 -20.96
C SER A 15 0.56 -3.17 -20.41
N ILE A 16 0.05 -4.30 -19.91
CA ILE A 16 0.88 -5.38 -19.38
C ILE A 16 1.68 -6.00 -20.54
N SER A 17 2.85 -5.44 -20.79
CA SER A 17 3.91 -6.05 -21.56
C SER A 17 5.10 -6.22 -20.63
N GLU A 18 5.93 -7.23 -20.86
CA GLU A 18 7.13 -7.49 -20.05
C GLU A 18 8.06 -6.26 -19.98
N ARG A 19 8.04 -5.41 -21.01
CA ARG A 19 8.79 -4.13 -21.07
C ARG A 19 8.21 -3.03 -20.17
N ALA A 20 6.98 -3.17 -19.70
CA ALA A 20 6.31 -2.23 -18.81
C ALA A 20 6.56 -2.54 -17.32
N ILE A 21 7.06 -3.73 -16.99
CA ILE A 21 7.46 -4.08 -15.62
C ILE A 21 8.79 -3.41 -15.30
N ARG A 22 8.83 -2.62 -14.23
CA ARG A 22 10.05 -1.98 -13.73
C ARG A 22 10.22 -2.26 -12.25
N SER A 23 11.48 -2.29 -11.82
CA SER A 23 11.86 -2.34 -10.41
C SER A 23 12.24 -0.94 -9.90
N PHE A 24 11.93 -0.70 -8.63
CA PHE A 24 12.18 0.53 -7.90
C PHE A 24 12.79 0.15 -6.56
N ARG A 25 13.96 0.67 -6.26
CA ARG A 25 14.80 0.18 -5.17
C ARG A 25 14.97 1.23 -4.07
N ASN A 26 14.70 0.83 -2.84
CA ASN A 26 15.11 1.50 -1.61
C ASN A 26 16.38 0.82 -1.08
N LEU A 27 16.89 1.24 0.08
CA LEU A 27 18.12 0.66 0.62
C LEU A 27 17.98 -0.82 0.99
N ASP A 28 16.83 -1.21 1.52
CA ASP A 28 16.54 -2.51 2.11
C ASP A 28 15.66 -3.42 1.22
N GLU A 29 14.88 -2.84 0.32
CA GLU A 29 13.88 -3.55 -0.46
C GLU A 29 13.79 -3.10 -1.93
N THR A 30 13.12 -3.92 -2.74
CA THR A 30 12.84 -3.64 -4.15
C THR A 30 11.37 -3.87 -4.43
N LYS A 31 10.73 -2.87 -5.02
CA LYS A 31 9.32 -2.87 -5.40
C LYS A 31 9.20 -2.99 -6.91
N PHE A 32 8.17 -3.67 -7.39
CA PHE A 32 7.92 -3.87 -8.82
C PHE A 32 6.59 -3.22 -9.22
N ALA A 33 6.55 -2.61 -10.39
CA ALA A 33 5.30 -2.08 -10.93
C ALA A 33 5.24 -2.26 -12.44
N VAL A 34 4.04 -2.58 -12.92
CA VAL A 34 3.66 -2.40 -14.32
C VAL A 34 3.28 -0.94 -14.52
N LEU A 35 4.05 -0.22 -15.32
CA LEU A 35 3.71 1.17 -15.64
C LEU A 35 2.41 1.24 -16.44
N THR A 36 1.51 2.12 -15.99
CA THR A 36 0.28 2.47 -16.70
C THR A 36 0.55 3.43 -17.86
N ASN A 37 -0.45 3.64 -18.70
CA ASN A 37 -0.36 4.67 -19.73
C ASN A 37 -0.42 6.08 -19.10
N ASN A 38 0.59 6.92 -19.37
CA ASN A 38 0.69 8.30 -18.88
C ASN A 38 -0.50 9.21 -19.29
N SER A 39 -1.34 8.78 -20.24
CA SER A 39 -2.60 9.46 -20.57
C SER A 39 -3.60 9.55 -19.41
N PHE A 40 -3.46 8.71 -18.39
CA PHE A 40 -4.31 8.70 -17.20
C PHE A 40 -3.48 9.04 -15.96
N GLU A 41 -4.06 9.85 -15.07
CA GLU A 41 -3.47 10.08 -13.75
C GLU A 41 -3.53 8.78 -12.93
N SER A 42 -2.36 8.38 -12.44
CA SER A 42 -2.17 7.21 -11.58
C SER A 42 -2.13 7.61 -10.11
N THR A 43 -2.40 6.68 -9.18
CA THR A 43 -2.27 6.89 -7.74
C THR A 43 -1.31 5.88 -7.13
N LEU A 44 -0.33 6.39 -6.36
CA LEU A 44 0.58 5.59 -5.54
C LEU A 44 0.34 5.90 -4.06
N LEU A 45 0.12 4.85 -3.26
CA LEU A 45 0.06 4.92 -1.81
C LEU A 45 1.19 4.09 -1.21
N THR A 46 2.08 4.74 -0.45
CA THR A 46 3.07 4.08 0.41
C THR A 46 2.56 4.05 1.86
N ILE A 47 2.42 2.86 2.44
CA ILE A 47 2.22 2.67 3.88
C ILE A 47 3.55 2.14 4.42
N GLY A 48 4.10 2.80 5.44
CA GLY A 48 5.47 2.57 5.91
C GLY A 48 6.47 3.16 4.92
N VAL A 49 6.89 4.41 5.16
CA VAL A 49 7.85 5.08 4.28
C VAL A 49 9.27 4.58 4.54
N GLY A 50 9.56 4.08 5.74
CA GLY A 50 10.90 3.62 6.11
C GLY A 50 11.88 4.79 6.28
N ASN A 51 13.14 4.61 5.89
CA ASN A 51 14.19 5.63 6.08
C ASN A 51 14.59 6.38 4.81
N ASP A 52 14.06 5.99 3.66
CA ASP A 52 14.35 6.63 2.38
C ASP A 52 13.14 6.59 1.45
N VAL A 53 13.25 7.26 0.29
CA VAL A 53 12.18 7.35 -0.70
C VAL A 53 12.76 7.23 -2.12
N TYR A 54 13.82 6.43 -2.27
CA TYR A 54 14.52 6.30 -3.55
C TYR A 54 13.62 5.64 -4.60
N ALA A 55 12.88 4.61 -4.21
CA ALA A 55 11.91 3.93 -5.04
C ALA A 55 10.82 4.89 -5.53
N GLU A 56 10.23 5.70 -4.65
CA GLU A 56 9.18 6.67 -5.02
C GLU A 56 9.72 7.76 -5.95
N LYS A 57 10.94 8.24 -5.71
CA LYS A 57 11.59 9.22 -6.59
C LYS A 57 11.79 8.65 -7.99
N SER A 58 12.32 7.43 -8.10
CA SER A 58 12.50 6.75 -9.38
C SER A 58 11.15 6.41 -10.04
N PHE A 59 10.13 6.08 -9.25
CA PHE A 59 8.77 5.87 -9.77
C PHE A 59 8.19 7.14 -10.38
N ARG A 60 8.36 8.30 -9.72
CA ARG A 60 7.94 9.60 -10.26
C ARG A 60 8.61 9.95 -11.59
N GLU A 61 9.87 9.57 -11.78
CA GLU A 61 10.56 9.77 -13.06
C GLU A 61 10.02 8.85 -14.16
N ALA A 62 9.67 7.61 -13.81
CA ALA A 62 9.13 6.64 -14.75
C ALA A 62 7.64 6.87 -15.09
N GLN A 63 6.87 7.43 -14.13
CA GLN A 63 5.44 7.64 -14.17
C GLN A 63 5.10 9.04 -13.61
N PRO A 64 5.38 10.12 -14.36
CA PRO A 64 5.28 11.48 -13.85
C PRO A 64 3.83 11.93 -13.56
N ASN A 65 2.84 11.32 -14.23
CA ASN A 65 1.42 11.61 -14.01
C ASN A 65 0.84 10.76 -12.88
N THR A 66 1.42 10.86 -11.68
CA THR A 66 1.01 10.10 -10.50
C THR A 66 0.78 11.01 -9.29
N LYS A 67 -0.34 10.81 -8.59
CA LYS A 67 -0.58 11.35 -7.25
C LYS A 67 0.08 10.45 -6.22
N PHE A 68 0.96 11.04 -5.42
CA PHE A 68 1.70 10.34 -4.37
C PHE A 68 1.07 10.60 -3.00
N PHE A 69 0.80 9.52 -2.27
CA PHE A 69 0.32 9.54 -0.90
C PHE A 69 1.21 8.65 -0.04
N ALA A 70 1.43 9.08 1.20
CA ALA A 70 2.13 8.27 2.19
C ALA A 70 1.43 8.30 3.55
N ALA A 71 1.46 7.18 4.26
CA ALA A 71 1.05 7.10 5.66
C ALA A 71 2.15 6.43 6.49
N ASP A 72 2.63 7.15 7.51
CA ASP A 72 3.65 6.66 8.44
C ASP A 72 3.56 7.40 9.78
N PRO A 73 3.63 6.71 10.94
CA PRO A 73 3.53 7.35 12.24
C PRO A 73 4.75 8.24 12.61
N ILE A 74 5.90 8.08 11.95
CA ILE A 74 7.13 8.84 12.21
C ILE A 74 7.10 10.17 11.46
N SER A 75 6.61 11.20 12.15
CA SER A 75 6.28 12.48 11.50
C SER A 75 7.44 13.45 11.23
N GLN A 76 8.64 13.27 11.79
CA GLN A 76 9.71 14.26 11.63
C GLN A 76 10.61 13.99 10.42
N ILE A 77 11.11 12.77 10.27
CA ILE A 77 12.03 12.41 9.19
C ILE A 77 11.23 12.06 7.93
N ASN A 78 10.29 11.13 8.05
CA ASN A 78 9.59 10.55 6.88
C ASN A 78 8.69 11.57 6.21
N LYS A 79 8.03 12.44 7.00
CA LYS A 79 7.32 13.60 6.46
C LYS A 79 8.25 14.49 5.63
N LYS A 80 9.45 14.80 6.12
CA LYS A 80 10.39 15.68 5.41
C LYS A 80 10.89 15.03 4.12
N LEU A 81 11.12 13.71 4.13
CA LEU A 81 11.52 12.94 2.96
C LEU A 81 10.41 12.95 1.89
N TYR A 82 9.16 12.71 2.31
CA TYR A 82 8.04 12.49 1.39
C TYR A 82 7.32 13.78 0.95
N SER A 83 7.36 14.87 1.73
CA SER A 83 6.58 16.09 1.41
C SER A 83 6.93 16.74 0.06
N ASN A 84 8.08 16.40 -0.52
CA ASN A 84 8.49 16.86 -1.86
C ASN A 84 7.98 15.95 -3.00
N LEU A 85 7.34 14.84 -2.68
CA LEU A 85 6.74 13.88 -3.61
C LEU A 85 5.23 14.02 -3.65
N GLY A 86 4.59 14.13 -2.49
CA GLY A 86 3.14 14.20 -2.39
C GLY A 86 2.62 14.39 -0.97
N GLN A 87 1.40 13.94 -0.73
CA GLN A 87 0.71 14.16 0.55
C GLN A 87 1.10 13.11 1.58
N PHE A 88 1.51 13.57 2.77
CA PHE A 88 1.92 12.71 3.87
C PHE A 88 0.93 12.76 5.04
N PHE A 89 0.54 11.60 5.55
CA PHE A 89 -0.34 11.42 6.70
C PHE A 89 0.45 10.82 7.86
N ALA A 90 0.53 11.54 8.98
CA ALA A 90 1.28 11.12 10.17
C ALA A 90 0.49 10.12 11.03
N VAL A 91 0.15 8.96 10.47
CA VAL A 91 -0.66 7.90 11.09
C VAL A 91 -0.09 6.54 10.74
N ALA A 92 -0.22 5.57 11.64
CA ALA A 92 -0.13 4.17 11.22
C ALA A 92 -1.47 3.74 10.60
N VAL A 93 -1.43 2.70 9.78
CA VAL A 93 -2.61 2.19 9.10
C VAL A 93 -2.88 0.77 9.57
N GLY A 94 -4.14 0.48 9.86
CA GLY A 94 -4.59 -0.84 10.25
C GLY A 94 -6.02 -1.11 9.80
N ASN A 95 -6.58 -2.20 10.30
CA ASN A 95 -7.95 -2.62 9.96
C ASN A 95 -9.05 -1.90 10.77
N GLU A 96 -8.67 -1.10 11.75
CA GLU A 96 -9.60 -0.34 12.57
C GLU A 96 -8.93 0.92 13.14
N THR A 97 -9.73 1.95 13.43
CA THR A 97 -9.22 3.16 14.08
C THR A 97 -9.09 2.93 15.58
N LYS A 98 -7.86 2.73 16.06
CA LYS A 98 -7.58 2.50 17.49
C LYS A 98 -6.21 3.00 17.90
N LYS A 99 -6.03 3.23 19.20
CA LYS A 99 -4.69 3.31 19.78
C LYS A 99 -4.20 1.90 20.09
N SER A 100 -3.11 1.51 19.48
CA SER A 100 -2.43 0.23 19.74
C SER A 100 -0.93 0.39 19.63
N SER A 101 -0.19 -0.57 20.18
CA SER A 101 1.25 -0.61 20.04
C SER A 101 1.65 -0.86 18.60
N ALA A 102 2.65 -0.13 18.10
CA ALA A 102 3.37 -0.46 16.88
C ALA A 102 4.88 -0.41 17.12
N SER A 103 5.62 -1.16 16.30
CA SER A 103 7.06 -1.03 16.20
C SER A 103 7.38 0.24 15.41
N VAL A 104 8.13 1.17 16.02
CA VAL A 104 8.60 2.37 15.32
C VAL A 104 10.10 2.53 15.49
N LEU A 105 10.79 2.88 14.41
CA LEU A 105 12.21 3.14 14.43
C LEU A 105 12.49 4.53 15.01
N LYS A 106 13.10 4.59 16.20
CA LYS A 106 13.54 5.85 16.84
C LYS A 106 15.01 5.75 17.21
N ASN A 107 15.81 6.72 16.75
CA ASN A 107 17.25 6.79 17.00
C ASN A 107 17.99 5.49 16.61
N GLY A 108 17.57 4.83 15.51
CA GLY A 108 18.18 3.59 15.02
C GLY A 108 17.76 2.31 15.74
N TYR A 109 16.81 2.37 16.68
CA TYR A 109 16.28 1.20 17.36
C TYR A 109 14.75 1.15 17.26
N TYR A 110 14.20 -0.03 17.01
CA TYR A 110 12.78 -0.28 17.05
C TYR A 110 12.26 -0.26 18.49
N ARG A 111 11.20 0.51 18.72
CA ARG A 111 10.53 0.61 20.02
C ARG A 111 9.03 0.43 19.84
N SER A 112 8.43 -0.28 20.78
CA SER A 112 6.98 -0.35 20.88
C SER A 112 6.44 0.99 21.40
N GLU A 113 5.62 1.66 20.61
CA GLU A 113 5.00 2.94 20.96
C GLU A 113 3.50 2.85 20.79
N SER A 114 2.74 3.47 21.70
CA SER A 114 1.29 3.58 21.56
C SER A 114 0.96 4.64 20.52
N ILE A 115 0.53 4.20 19.34
CA ILE A 115 0.22 5.09 18.22
C ILE A 115 -1.23 4.89 17.76
N LEU A 116 -1.79 5.94 17.17
CA LEU A 116 -3.08 5.85 16.50
C LEU A 116 -2.89 5.10 15.18
N HIS A 117 -3.48 3.92 15.10
CA HIS A 117 -3.75 3.27 13.83
C HIS A 117 -5.06 3.83 13.31
N LEU A 118 -5.03 4.32 12.08
CA LEU A 118 -6.20 4.74 11.34
C LEU A 118 -6.70 3.56 10.52
N ASP A 119 -8.01 3.39 10.48
CA ASP A 119 -8.64 2.44 9.57
C ASP A 119 -8.24 2.76 8.12
N PHE A 120 -7.76 1.74 7.39
CA PHE A 120 -7.33 1.88 6.01
C PHE A 120 -8.44 2.45 5.11
N TYR A 121 -9.70 2.09 5.34
CA TYR A 121 -10.85 2.71 4.69
C TYR A 121 -10.88 4.23 4.88
N VAL A 122 -10.69 4.65 6.13
CA VAL A 122 -10.79 6.06 6.52
C VAL A 122 -9.67 6.88 5.86
N LEU A 123 -8.45 6.33 5.82
CA LEU A 123 -7.34 6.93 5.09
C LEU A 123 -7.71 7.19 3.62
N ILE A 124 -8.22 6.18 2.93
CA ILE A 124 -8.48 6.26 1.48
C ILE A 124 -9.65 7.21 1.18
N LYS A 125 -10.83 6.98 1.77
CA LYS A 125 -12.03 7.75 1.39
C LYS A 125 -12.06 9.16 1.95
N TYR A 126 -11.60 9.36 3.18
CA TYR A 126 -11.81 10.64 3.87
C TYR A 126 -10.58 11.54 3.83
N LEU A 127 -9.37 10.97 3.90
CA LEU A 127 -8.15 11.76 3.89
C LEU A 127 -7.59 11.94 2.48
N MET A 128 -7.41 10.85 1.73
CA MET A 128 -6.93 10.90 0.34
C MET A 128 -8.02 11.34 -0.63
N LYS A 129 -9.28 10.98 -0.35
CA LYS A 129 -10.45 11.25 -1.19
C LYS A 129 -10.31 10.68 -2.59
N VAL A 130 -9.87 9.42 -2.65
CA VAL A 130 -9.74 8.66 -3.89
C VAL A 130 -10.52 7.35 -3.80
N ASP A 131 -10.98 6.86 -4.94
CA ASP A 131 -11.67 5.57 -5.05
C ASP A 131 -10.80 4.51 -5.73
N ARG A 132 -9.62 4.89 -6.24
CA ARG A 132 -8.67 3.99 -6.90
C ARG A 132 -7.24 4.22 -6.42
N ILE A 133 -6.54 3.11 -6.19
CA ILE A 133 -5.10 3.05 -5.94
C ILE A 133 -4.49 2.15 -7.01
N ASP A 134 -3.72 2.74 -7.92
CA ASP A 134 -3.08 1.98 -8.99
C ASP A 134 -1.88 1.18 -8.46
N HIS A 135 -1.16 1.75 -7.49
CA HIS A 135 0.01 1.16 -6.84
C HIS A 135 -0.09 1.29 -5.32
N LEU A 136 -0.24 0.18 -4.61
CA LEU A 136 -0.15 0.10 -3.16
C LEU A 136 1.18 -0.52 -2.77
N TRP A 137 2.00 0.21 -2.01
CA TRP A 137 3.21 -0.28 -1.39
C TRP A 137 2.97 -0.36 0.11
N LEU A 138 2.87 -1.58 0.64
CA LEU A 138 2.44 -1.86 2.00
C LEU A 138 3.57 -2.45 2.84
N ASP A 139 4.03 -1.67 3.80
CA ASP A 139 4.90 -2.05 4.90
C ASP A 139 4.26 -1.50 6.19
N GLY A 140 3.63 -2.38 6.96
CA GLY A 140 2.80 -2.03 8.12
C GLY A 140 3.39 -2.46 9.46
N GLU A 141 4.64 -2.94 9.49
CA GLU A 141 5.33 -3.41 10.71
C GLU A 141 4.46 -4.38 11.56
N GLY A 142 3.77 -5.30 10.89
CA GLY A 142 2.87 -6.30 11.49
C GLY A 142 1.39 -5.95 11.46
N ALA A 143 1.01 -4.72 11.10
CA ALA A 143 -0.41 -4.35 10.94
C ALA A 143 -1.07 -5.03 9.72
N GLU A 144 -0.27 -5.56 8.78
CA GLU A 144 -0.74 -6.15 7.52
C GLU A 144 -1.67 -7.34 7.77
N TYR A 145 -1.38 -8.16 8.79
CA TYR A 145 -2.20 -9.33 9.13
C TYR A 145 -3.66 -8.99 9.42
N GLY A 146 -3.91 -7.84 10.08
CA GLY A 146 -5.26 -7.37 10.35
C GLY A 146 -5.97 -6.91 9.08
N MET A 147 -5.21 -6.44 8.08
CA MET A 147 -5.73 -5.88 6.84
C MET A 147 -5.98 -6.93 5.75
N PHE A 148 -5.42 -8.14 5.84
CA PHE A 148 -5.63 -9.21 4.86
C PHE A 148 -7.10 -9.45 4.48
N PRO A 149 -8.07 -9.53 5.44
CA PRO A 149 -9.47 -9.76 5.10
C PRO A 149 -10.09 -8.64 4.24
N MET A 150 -9.52 -7.44 4.26
CA MET A 150 -10.02 -6.27 3.53
C MET A 150 -9.86 -6.44 2.00
N PHE A 151 -8.87 -7.25 1.57
CA PHE A 151 -8.60 -7.58 0.17
C PHE A 151 -9.50 -8.69 -0.39
N SER A 152 -10.27 -9.37 0.45
CA SER A 152 -11.09 -10.51 0.03
C SER A 152 -12.34 -10.09 -0.75
N ARG A 153 -13.00 -11.05 -1.40
CA ARG A 153 -14.37 -10.85 -1.92
C ARG A 153 -15.33 -10.49 -0.81
N ASN A 154 -16.14 -9.46 -1.06
CA ASN A 154 -16.98 -8.82 -0.04
C ASN A 154 -16.18 -8.31 1.17
N GLY A 155 -14.86 -8.16 1.02
CA GLY A 155 -14.03 -7.42 1.96
C GLY A 155 -14.31 -5.92 1.85
N MET A 156 -13.70 -5.16 2.76
CA MET A 156 -13.94 -3.72 2.88
C MET A 156 -13.78 -3.00 1.54
N PHE A 157 -12.70 -3.24 0.79
CA PHE A 157 -12.47 -2.52 -0.46
C PHE A 157 -13.56 -2.76 -1.50
N GLU A 158 -14.13 -3.96 -1.57
CA GLU A 158 -15.21 -4.25 -2.50
C GLU A 158 -16.53 -3.63 -2.06
N ILE A 159 -16.88 -3.75 -0.78
CA ILE A 159 -18.11 -3.16 -0.21
C ILE A 159 -18.12 -1.65 -0.44
N GLU A 160 -16.98 -1.01 -0.24
CA GLU A 160 -16.81 0.44 -0.30
C GLU A 160 -16.43 0.96 -1.70
N LYS A 161 -16.41 0.08 -2.71
CA LYS A 161 -16.06 0.39 -4.09
C LYS A 161 -14.70 1.11 -4.21
N ILE A 162 -13.70 0.59 -3.50
CA ILE A 162 -12.30 0.99 -3.60
C ILE A 162 -11.59 -0.01 -4.54
N VAL A 163 -10.96 0.52 -5.59
CA VAL A 163 -10.20 -0.28 -6.55
C VAL A 163 -8.73 -0.23 -6.20
N ILE A 164 -8.09 -1.40 -6.03
CA ILE A 164 -6.64 -1.53 -5.87
C ILE A 164 -6.11 -2.42 -6.98
N CYS A 165 -5.15 -1.93 -7.78
CA CYS A 165 -4.66 -2.64 -8.96
C CYS A 165 -3.41 -3.48 -8.71
N GLN A 166 -2.35 -2.86 -8.18
CA GLN A 166 -1.05 -3.51 -7.95
C GLN A 166 -0.66 -3.35 -6.49
N VAL A 167 -0.18 -4.43 -5.87
CA VAL A 167 0.18 -4.45 -4.44
C VAL A 167 1.58 -5.02 -4.29
N ASN A 168 2.51 -4.20 -3.80
CA ASN A 168 3.77 -4.69 -3.23
C ASN A 168 3.58 -4.73 -1.72
N MET A 169 3.90 -5.85 -1.09
CA MET A 169 3.67 -6.03 0.35
C MET A 169 4.87 -6.68 1.01
N GLU A 170 5.38 -6.05 2.05
CA GLU A 170 6.26 -6.68 3.02
C GLU A 170 5.41 -7.29 4.13
N VAL A 171 5.59 -8.59 4.37
CA VAL A 171 4.91 -9.29 5.46
C VAL A 171 5.96 -9.63 6.51
N HIS A 172 5.78 -9.08 7.69
CA HIS A 172 6.71 -9.19 8.81
C HIS A 172 6.80 -10.63 9.34
N ASN A 173 7.73 -10.88 10.27
CA ASN A 173 7.91 -12.23 10.82
C ASN A 173 6.68 -12.69 11.63
N PRO A 174 6.03 -13.82 11.25
CA PRO A 174 4.77 -14.25 11.87
C PRO A 174 4.97 -15.12 13.12
N ASP A 175 4.04 -15.00 14.07
CA ASP A 175 3.73 -16.07 15.04
C ASP A 175 2.92 -17.22 14.41
N GLU A 176 2.61 -18.27 15.17
CA GLU A 176 1.88 -19.45 14.64
C GLU A 176 0.46 -19.11 14.13
N HIS A 177 -0.22 -18.16 14.76
CA HIS A 177 -1.53 -17.70 14.31
C HIS A 177 -1.42 -16.88 13.02
N GLN A 178 -0.45 -15.97 12.97
CA GLN A 178 -0.16 -15.14 11.80
C GLN A 178 0.30 -15.97 10.59
N LYS A 179 0.99 -17.10 10.80
CA LYS A 179 1.29 -18.07 9.73
C LYS A 179 0.01 -18.62 9.12
N GLN A 180 -1.02 -18.90 9.91
CA GLN A 180 -2.32 -19.34 9.40
C GLN A 180 -3.01 -18.22 8.63
N GLN A 181 -3.05 -16.99 9.18
CA GLN A 181 -3.62 -15.83 8.49
C GLN A 181 -2.96 -15.57 7.13
N PHE A 182 -1.63 -15.66 7.07
CA PHE A 182 -0.90 -15.48 5.82
C PHE A 182 -1.17 -16.60 4.82
N ARG A 183 -1.25 -17.87 5.25
CA ARG A 183 -1.66 -18.98 4.38
C ARG A 183 -3.06 -18.74 3.78
N ASP A 184 -4.01 -18.34 4.60
CA ASP A 184 -5.39 -18.10 4.17
C ASP A 184 -5.47 -16.92 3.20
N PHE A 185 -4.71 -15.86 3.47
CA PHE A 185 -4.56 -14.72 2.55
C PHE A 185 -3.97 -15.13 1.20
N MET A 186 -2.89 -15.92 1.19
CA MET A 186 -2.28 -16.40 -0.07
C MET A 186 -3.25 -17.30 -0.85
N ASN A 187 -3.96 -18.20 -0.18
CA ASN A 187 -4.97 -19.05 -0.81
C ASN A 187 -6.09 -18.20 -1.43
N MET A 188 -6.57 -17.18 -0.72
CA MET A 188 -7.56 -16.23 -1.22
C MET A 188 -7.04 -15.50 -2.47
N LEU A 189 -5.83 -14.95 -2.45
CA LEU A 189 -5.24 -14.25 -3.60
C LEU A 189 -5.17 -15.14 -4.85
N ILE A 190 -4.69 -16.38 -4.69
CA ILE A 190 -4.57 -17.36 -5.79
C ILE A 190 -5.93 -17.71 -6.38
N ASN A 191 -6.94 -17.92 -5.52
CA ASN A 191 -8.27 -18.32 -5.95
C ASN A 191 -9.05 -17.17 -6.60
N GLU A 192 -8.87 -15.94 -6.10
CA GLU A 192 -9.64 -14.79 -6.56
C GLU A 192 -9.06 -14.11 -7.80
N LYS A 193 -7.74 -14.17 -8.03
CA LYS A 193 -7.03 -13.64 -9.22
C LYS A 193 -7.30 -12.15 -9.50
N ARG A 194 -7.34 -11.33 -8.44
CA ARG A 194 -7.79 -9.92 -8.51
C ARG A 194 -6.66 -8.90 -8.60
N TYR A 195 -5.50 -9.22 -8.05
CA TYR A 195 -4.41 -8.26 -7.85
C TYR A 195 -3.18 -8.71 -8.63
N ILE A 196 -2.41 -7.72 -9.11
CA ILE A 196 -1.03 -7.94 -9.52
C ILE A 196 -0.18 -7.77 -8.26
N LEU A 197 0.49 -8.85 -7.86
CA LEU A 197 1.40 -8.91 -6.72
C LEU A 197 2.86 -8.86 -7.20
#